data_AF-W2IJH0-F1
#
_entry.id   AF-W2IJH0-F1
#
_cell.length_a   1.000
_cell.length_b   1.000
_cell.length_c   1.000
_cell.angle_alpha   90.00
_cell.angle_beta   90.00
_cell.angle_gamma   90.00
#
_symmetry.space_group_name_H-M   'P 1'
#
loop_
_entity.id
_entity.type
_entity.pdbx_description
1 polymer ?
#
loop_
_entity_poly.entity_id
_entity_poly.type
_entity_poly.pdbx_seq_one_letter_code
_entity_poly.pdbx_strand_id
1 'polypeptide(L)'
;MKKSQVRSTSQVSGDSMVSSGAVLSAQHMLLTAWFVVGMIPLILQARSFLKFATPHKMTETLVVPSDAVQEMNDVTELCPAFGLQMAQVWWNVETTHYYNLNHGRLCHFVAPQYNCHGRYVVGSERVKPYHAAPSSCANDSFSLEMFFYHGSIGFYSFYEEVVGTYCTIDHTMYGVIDGLGTFDINGSLLAEDRGSYDYRHSYWYGTVGMVWIIYRVLVIRRSYIACKRYGRRCDQMNESLRRRTAMVFVHENMRLSAHGATNYHRLMLLYLLIEGIMSDLFLLVATDGIFAWFQYISFGYNLSGMLLILFEMIENMKWLRERSRLFIKRLLFSYESSLLGELLSAFGQASVLTALNHSDLKRSGPTARAVSYYAWGLVGHSVIVLSLIGCIMSVRVVRAVTCVRRKHGQIWSILTAPCCVDSTLGIRNKMTMLTGYCWIEGSLCYKPDALKAFGLLKVEEDDGAEFMALRKLHWFKVPTDDLVVIGSVTKKYVQTCSERPCTGVVSFFDRSLGGPLEGGSRRVRSVRAKNKILVFPSHDVVKE
;
A
#
# COMPACT_ATOMS: atom_id res chain seq x y z
N MET A 1 29.93 -47.66 65.59
CA MET A 1 29.83 -49.07 65.13
C MET A 1 28.56 -49.22 64.29
N LYS A 2 28.67 -50.00 63.20
CA LYS A 2 27.69 -50.23 62.12
C LYS A 2 26.27 -50.61 62.56
N LYS A 3 25.29 -50.21 61.71
CA LYS A 3 24.15 -50.96 61.10
C LYS A 3 22.91 -50.05 61.07
N SER A 4 22.03 -50.04 60.08
CA SER A 4 21.91 -50.71 58.79
C SER A 4 20.92 -49.89 57.96
N GLN A 5 21.14 -49.83 56.65
CA GLN A 5 20.39 -49.04 55.68
C GLN A 5 19.22 -49.86 55.12
N VAL A 6 17.98 -49.41 55.33
CA VAL A 6 16.82 -49.69 54.48
C VAL A 6 15.97 -48.41 54.48
N ARG A 7 15.83 -47.74 53.33
CA ARG A 7 14.95 -46.58 53.18
C ARG A 7 14.06 -46.81 51.96
N SER A 8 12.77 -46.99 52.22
CA SER A 8 11.71 -47.02 51.20
C SER A 8 11.53 -45.62 50.59
N THR A 9 11.49 -45.55 49.28
CA THR A 9 11.18 -44.33 48.52
C THR A 9 9.66 -44.22 48.36
N SER A 10 9.02 -43.44 49.22
CA SER A 10 7.67 -42.92 48.98
C SER A 10 7.79 -41.59 48.22
N GLN A 11 7.28 -41.56 46.99
CA GLN A 11 7.10 -40.36 46.17
C GLN A 11 6.22 -39.34 46.91
N VAL A 12 6.73 -38.13 47.09
CA VAL A 12 5.94 -36.96 47.47
C VAL A 12 6.27 -35.83 46.50
N SER A 13 5.21 -35.37 45.84
CA SER A 13 4.93 -34.03 45.31
C SER A 13 6.12 -33.16 44.87
N GLY A 14 6.25 -33.02 43.55
CA GLY A 14 6.90 -31.88 42.92
C GLY A 14 5.92 -31.27 41.93
N ASP A 15 5.14 -30.29 42.39
CA ASP A 15 4.36 -29.40 41.53
C ASP A 15 5.33 -28.68 40.58
N SER A 16 5.46 -29.24 39.38
CA SER A 16 6.01 -28.50 38.26
C SER A 16 4.94 -27.52 37.80
N MET A 17 5.16 -26.23 38.10
CA MET A 17 4.55 -25.12 37.38
C MET A 17 4.90 -25.25 35.89
N VAL A 18 4.11 -26.03 35.17
CA VAL A 18 3.96 -25.89 33.73
C VAL A 18 3.30 -24.54 33.54
N SER A 19 4.10 -23.55 33.14
CA SER A 19 3.60 -22.29 32.59
C SER A 19 2.62 -22.63 31.46
N SER A 20 1.33 -22.61 31.78
CA SER A 20 0.26 -22.60 30.79
C SER A 20 0.43 -21.32 29.99
N GLY A 21 1.13 -21.41 28.86
CA GLY A 21 1.06 -20.38 27.83
C GLY A 21 -0.41 -20.25 27.43
N ALA A 22 -1.08 -19.23 27.94
CA ALA A 22 -2.49 -18.97 27.67
C ALA A 22 -2.70 -18.99 26.14
N VAL A 23 -3.43 -19.98 25.65
CA VAL A 23 -3.76 -20.08 24.23
C VAL A 23 -4.64 -18.88 23.91
N LEU A 24 -4.07 -17.90 23.21
CA LEU A 24 -4.78 -16.68 22.82
C LEU A 24 -6.02 -17.08 21.99
N SER A 25 -7.20 -16.56 22.34
CA SER A 25 -8.42 -16.86 21.58
C SER A 25 -8.30 -16.39 20.12
N ALA A 26 -9.03 -17.01 19.20
CA ALA A 26 -9.01 -16.65 17.79
C ALA A 26 -9.41 -15.18 17.59
N GLN A 27 -10.39 -14.70 18.37
CA GLN A 27 -10.77 -13.30 18.39
C GLN A 27 -9.61 -12.38 18.80
N HIS A 28 -8.90 -12.69 19.89
CA HIS A 28 -7.76 -11.87 20.32
C HIS A 28 -6.68 -11.81 19.26
N MET A 29 -6.36 -12.94 18.62
CA MET A 29 -5.31 -13.00 17.60
C MET A 29 -5.65 -12.15 16.37
N LEU A 30 -6.90 -12.20 15.91
CA LEU A 30 -7.38 -11.37 14.79
C LEU A 30 -7.40 -9.89 15.14
N LEU A 31 -7.83 -9.52 16.35
CA LEU A 31 -7.86 -8.12 16.77
C LEU A 31 -6.46 -7.53 16.95
N THR A 32 -5.50 -8.31 17.46
CA THR A 32 -4.09 -7.90 17.53
C THR A 32 -3.52 -7.69 16.13
N ALA A 33 -3.76 -8.63 15.20
CA ALA A 33 -3.32 -8.49 13.81
C ALA A 33 -3.96 -7.28 13.11
N TRP A 34 -5.25 -7.04 13.33
CA TRP A 34 -5.98 -5.86 12.82
C TRP A 34 -5.40 -4.55 13.36
N PHE A 35 -5.06 -4.50 14.65
CA PHE A 35 -4.48 -3.31 15.25
C PHE A 35 -3.12 -2.97 14.62
N VAL A 36 -2.25 -3.97 14.49
CA VAL A 36 -0.89 -3.79 13.95
C VAL A 36 -0.91 -3.39 12.47
N VAL A 37 -1.72 -4.07 11.65
CA VAL A 37 -1.72 -3.88 10.19
C VAL A 37 -2.67 -2.76 9.75
N GLY A 38 -3.64 -2.39 10.59
CA GLY A 38 -4.66 -1.40 10.27
C GLY A 38 -4.55 -0.11 11.04
N MET A 39 -4.65 -0.17 12.37
CA MET A 39 -4.70 1.06 13.19
C MET A 39 -3.38 1.81 13.22
N ILE A 40 -2.24 1.12 13.35
CA ILE A 40 -0.93 1.78 13.39
C ILE A 40 -0.66 2.57 12.10
N PRO A 41 -0.80 1.99 10.89
CA PRO A 41 -0.62 2.74 9.66
C PRO A 41 -1.60 3.90 9.51
N LEU A 42 -2.87 3.75 9.93
CA LEU A 42 -3.84 4.84 9.89
C LEU A 42 -3.45 6.02 10.78
N ILE A 43 -2.94 5.76 11.99
CA ILE A 43 -2.49 6.81 12.92
C ILE A 43 -1.30 7.56 12.31
N LEU A 44 -0.34 6.83 11.73
CA LEU A 44 0.79 7.45 11.03
C LEU A 44 0.30 8.32 9.88
N GLN A 45 -0.59 7.79 9.03
CA GLN A 45 -1.16 8.51 7.90
C GLN A 45 -1.95 9.76 8.33
N ALA A 46 -2.74 9.68 9.40
CA ALA A 46 -3.50 10.82 9.92
C ALA A 46 -2.58 11.91 10.48
N ARG A 47 -1.50 11.52 11.18
CA ARG A 47 -0.47 12.46 11.64
C ARG A 47 0.20 13.15 10.44
N SER A 48 0.53 12.42 9.39
CA SER A 48 1.11 12.96 8.15
C SER A 48 0.17 13.98 7.50
N PHE A 49 -1.10 13.60 7.32
CA PHE A 49 -2.12 14.48 6.76
C PHE A 49 -2.25 15.79 7.54
N LEU A 50 -2.31 15.71 8.88
CA LEU A 50 -2.42 16.90 9.72
C LEU A 50 -1.24 17.85 9.56
N LYS A 51 0.00 17.33 9.42
CA LYS A 51 1.18 18.18 9.18
C LYS A 51 1.04 18.98 7.89
N PHE A 52 0.64 18.34 6.79
CA PHE A 52 0.52 18.99 5.48
C PHE A 52 -0.74 19.86 5.34
N ALA A 53 -1.81 19.54 6.07
CA ALA A 53 -3.04 20.33 6.07
C ALA A 53 -2.99 21.55 7.01
N THR A 54 -2.01 21.61 7.92
CA THR A 54 -1.82 22.76 8.81
C THR A 54 -1.27 23.93 8.01
N PRO A 55 -1.81 25.15 8.17
CA PRO A 55 -1.26 26.34 7.52
C PRO A 55 0.21 26.56 7.90
N HIS A 56 1.02 26.90 6.91
CA HIS A 56 2.45 27.17 7.08
C HIS A 56 2.77 28.62 6.77
N LYS A 57 3.88 29.12 7.33
CA LYS A 57 4.44 30.44 7.04
C LYS A 57 5.87 30.23 6.56
N MET A 58 6.28 30.99 5.55
CA MET A 58 7.62 30.93 4.99
C MET A 58 8.58 31.82 5.78
N THR A 59 9.85 31.41 5.90
CA THR A 59 10.88 32.27 6.46
C THR A 59 11.01 33.55 5.63
N GLU A 60 11.01 34.70 6.29
CA GLU A 60 10.90 36.02 5.65
C GLU A 60 12.11 36.34 4.75
N THR A 61 13.28 35.79 5.06
CA THR A 61 14.51 35.90 4.25
C THR A 61 14.39 35.23 2.88
N LEU A 62 13.47 34.28 2.72
CA LEU A 62 13.25 33.50 1.52
C LEU A 62 12.12 34.05 0.62
N VAL A 63 11.41 35.08 1.08
CA VAL A 63 10.36 35.76 0.31
C VAL A 63 10.98 36.85 -0.57
N VAL A 64 10.56 36.92 -1.84
CA VAL A 64 11.04 37.94 -2.78
C VAL A 64 10.23 39.23 -2.58
N PRO A 65 10.86 40.36 -2.23
CA PRO A 65 10.20 41.66 -2.17
C PRO A 65 9.59 42.06 -3.53
N SER A 66 8.50 42.83 -3.49
CA SER A 66 7.78 43.22 -4.71
C SER A 66 8.63 44.06 -5.68
N ASP A 67 9.57 44.84 -5.16
CA ASP A 67 10.48 45.73 -5.88
C ASP A 67 11.77 45.05 -6.35
N ALA A 68 12.01 43.80 -5.97
CA ALA A 68 13.23 43.07 -6.36
C ALA A 68 13.25 42.75 -7.86
N VAL A 69 14.42 43.01 -8.48
CA VAL A 69 14.68 42.74 -9.90
C VAL A 69 15.26 41.34 -10.06
N GLN A 70 14.74 40.60 -11.04
CA GLN A 70 15.23 39.27 -11.40
C GLN A 70 16.51 39.39 -12.24
N GLU A 71 17.57 38.69 -11.83
CA GLU A 71 18.85 38.65 -12.53
C GLU A 71 19.16 37.25 -13.06
N MET A 72 19.73 37.17 -14.26
CA MET A 72 20.06 35.91 -14.95
C MET A 72 21.52 35.84 -15.42
N ASN A 73 22.34 36.83 -15.08
CA ASN A 73 23.75 36.88 -15.49
C ASN A 73 24.61 36.10 -14.49
N ASP A 74 25.56 35.29 -14.99
CA ASP A 74 26.55 34.55 -14.19
C ASP A 74 25.95 33.64 -13.09
N VAL A 75 24.74 33.11 -13.33
CA VAL A 75 23.99 32.29 -12.36
C VAL A 75 24.81 31.10 -11.85
N THR A 76 25.60 30.45 -12.71
CA THR A 76 26.42 29.29 -12.32
C THR A 76 27.55 29.63 -11.36
N GLU A 77 28.07 30.86 -11.42
CA GLU A 77 29.11 31.32 -10.50
C GLU A 77 28.52 31.86 -9.20
N LEU A 78 27.40 32.58 -9.31
CA LEU A 78 26.79 33.31 -8.21
C LEU A 78 25.83 32.47 -7.37
N CYS A 79 25.31 31.38 -7.93
CA CYS A 79 24.38 30.43 -7.32
C CYS A 79 24.77 28.97 -7.68
N PRO A 80 25.91 28.49 -7.17
CA PRO A 80 26.59 27.29 -7.68
C PRO A 80 25.96 25.93 -7.31
N ALA A 81 24.84 25.89 -6.59
CA ALA A 81 24.26 24.62 -6.15
C ALA A 81 23.78 23.74 -7.34
N PHE A 82 24.27 22.50 -7.42
CA PHE A 82 23.85 21.52 -8.45
C PHE A 82 23.15 20.29 -7.89
N GLY A 83 23.23 20.10 -6.57
CA GLY A 83 22.73 18.91 -5.88
C GLY A 83 22.04 19.25 -4.58
N LEU A 84 21.03 18.43 -4.25
CA LEU A 84 20.36 18.46 -2.96
C LEU A 84 20.36 17.04 -2.38
N GLN A 85 21.04 16.86 -1.24
CA GLN A 85 21.05 15.60 -0.50
C GLN A 85 20.09 15.72 0.70
N MET A 86 18.98 15.00 0.62
CA MET A 86 17.93 14.98 1.66
C MET A 86 17.37 13.58 1.85
N ALA A 87 17.13 13.19 3.10
CA ALA A 87 16.58 11.87 3.47
C ALA A 87 17.27 10.69 2.76
N GLN A 88 18.61 10.69 2.74
CA GLN A 88 19.44 9.65 2.11
C GLN A 88 19.30 9.56 0.58
N VAL A 89 18.59 10.48 -0.06
CA VAL A 89 18.42 10.55 -1.52
C VAL A 89 19.11 11.80 -2.06
N TRP A 90 19.80 11.60 -3.19
CA TRP A 90 20.35 12.69 -3.98
C TRP A 90 19.32 13.16 -5.01
N TRP A 91 19.08 14.47 -5.07
CA TRP A 91 18.16 15.12 -6.01
C TRP A 91 18.91 16.10 -6.91
N ASN A 92 18.53 16.10 -8.20
CA ASN A 92 19.10 17.02 -9.17
C ASN A 92 18.43 18.39 -9.04
N VAL A 93 19.23 19.45 -8.97
CA VAL A 93 18.74 20.83 -8.97
C VAL A 93 19.46 21.67 -10.02
N GLU A 94 18.75 22.66 -10.55
CA GLU A 94 19.27 23.63 -11.50
C GLU A 94 18.83 25.03 -11.05
N THR A 95 19.78 25.94 -10.84
CA THR A 95 19.46 27.35 -10.58
C THR A 95 19.09 28.05 -11.89
N THR A 96 18.01 28.84 -11.90
CA THR A 96 17.56 29.55 -13.10
C THR A 96 17.78 31.05 -13.07
N HIS A 97 17.65 31.68 -11.89
CA HIS A 97 17.82 33.12 -11.70
C HIS A 97 18.05 33.43 -10.22
N TYR A 98 18.40 34.68 -9.90
CA TYR A 98 18.51 35.14 -8.52
C TYR A 98 17.99 36.57 -8.35
N TYR A 99 17.90 36.98 -7.08
CA TYR A 99 17.59 38.33 -6.64
C TYR A 99 18.68 38.78 -5.68
N ASN A 100 19.24 39.97 -5.90
CA ASN A 100 20.13 40.60 -4.93
C ASN A 100 19.28 41.38 -3.90
N LEU A 101 19.35 40.96 -2.64
CA LEU A 101 18.62 41.56 -1.52
C LEU A 101 19.60 42.10 -0.47
N ASN A 102 19.11 42.97 0.42
CA ASN A 102 19.95 43.58 1.46
C ASN A 102 20.59 42.56 2.41
N HIS A 103 19.92 41.44 2.65
CA HIS A 103 20.36 40.36 3.54
C HIS A 103 21.08 39.21 2.81
N GLY A 104 21.33 39.34 1.50
CA GLY A 104 22.06 38.33 0.73
C GLY A 104 21.45 38.07 -0.64
N ARG A 105 22.01 37.06 -1.32
CA ARG A 105 21.55 36.64 -2.64
C ARG A 105 20.55 35.50 -2.50
N LEU A 106 19.36 35.70 -3.04
CA LEU A 106 18.30 34.70 -3.05
C LEU A 106 18.26 34.00 -4.42
N CYS A 107 18.70 32.75 -4.45
CA CYS A 107 18.82 31.96 -5.68
C CYS A 107 17.56 31.12 -5.89
N HIS A 108 16.94 31.20 -7.06
CA HIS A 108 15.82 30.34 -7.43
C HIS A 108 16.30 29.08 -8.14
N PHE A 109 15.85 27.93 -7.65
CA PHE A 109 16.20 26.63 -8.21
C PHE A 109 14.96 25.84 -8.61
N VAL A 110 15.18 24.89 -9.52
CA VAL A 110 14.19 23.91 -9.95
C VAL A 110 14.76 22.51 -9.86
N ALA A 111 13.92 21.51 -9.59
CA ALA A 111 14.21 20.12 -9.92
C ALA A 111 13.34 19.73 -11.14
N PRO A 112 13.88 19.85 -12.38
CA PRO A 112 13.03 19.82 -13.57
C PRO A 112 12.26 18.51 -13.77
N GLN A 113 12.79 17.40 -13.28
CA GLN A 113 12.18 16.08 -13.36
C GLN A 113 10.92 15.96 -12.49
N TYR A 114 10.74 16.88 -11.54
CA TYR A 114 9.83 16.70 -10.42
C TYR A 114 8.86 17.86 -10.23
N ASN A 115 8.82 18.83 -11.16
CA ASN A 115 7.95 20.00 -11.02
C ASN A 115 8.10 20.67 -9.63
N CYS A 116 9.36 20.79 -9.20
CA CYS A 116 9.73 21.35 -7.92
C CYS A 116 10.44 22.67 -8.15
N HIS A 117 10.02 23.69 -7.41
CA HIS A 117 10.46 25.07 -7.51
C HIS A 117 10.72 25.61 -6.12
N GLY A 118 11.85 26.28 -5.93
CA GLY A 118 12.21 26.76 -4.62
C GLY A 118 13.24 27.86 -4.67
N ARG A 119 13.61 28.33 -3.48
CA ARG A 119 14.68 29.31 -3.31
C ARG A 119 15.55 28.93 -2.16
N TYR A 120 16.81 29.32 -2.26
CA TYR A 120 17.78 29.15 -1.20
C TYR A 120 18.63 30.41 -1.03
N VAL A 121 19.09 30.59 0.19
CA VAL A 121 20.12 31.57 0.55
C VAL A 121 21.26 30.83 1.24
N VAL A 122 22.48 31.17 0.86
CA VAL A 122 23.70 30.66 1.50
C VAL A 122 24.28 31.77 2.35
N GLY A 123 24.55 31.47 3.62
CA GLY A 123 25.18 32.41 4.54
C GLY A 123 26.64 32.68 4.18
N SER A 124 27.17 33.82 4.64
CA SER A 124 28.56 34.22 4.42
C SER A 124 29.54 33.54 5.37
N GLU A 125 29.06 33.01 6.51
CA GLU A 125 29.89 32.43 7.55
C GLU A 125 30.01 30.91 7.43
N ARG A 126 31.21 30.40 7.72
CA ARG A 126 31.47 28.95 7.78
C ARG A 126 30.83 28.37 9.02
N VAL A 127 30.14 27.25 8.86
CA VAL A 127 29.45 26.54 9.93
C VAL A 127 29.86 25.07 9.96
N LYS A 128 29.57 24.40 11.08
CA LYS A 128 29.78 22.95 11.19
C LYS A 128 28.94 22.23 10.12
N PRO A 129 29.51 21.30 9.35
CA PRO A 129 28.80 20.57 8.29
C PRO A 129 27.57 19.83 8.85
N TYR A 130 26.54 19.70 8.02
CA TYR A 130 25.44 18.77 8.29
C TYR A 130 25.97 17.35 8.44
N HIS A 131 25.38 16.55 9.33
CA HIS A 131 25.93 15.25 9.72
C HIS A 131 26.03 14.22 8.58
N ALA A 132 25.24 14.38 7.52
CA ALA A 132 25.27 13.53 6.33
C ALA A 132 26.23 14.06 5.24
N ALA A 133 26.84 15.23 5.42
CA ALA A 133 27.84 15.75 4.51
C ALA A 133 29.13 14.90 4.58
N PRO A 134 29.84 14.72 3.45
CA PRO A 134 31.08 13.97 3.44
C PRO A 134 32.16 14.67 4.26
N SER A 135 33.13 13.90 4.77
CA SER A 135 34.23 14.43 5.59
C SER A 135 35.08 15.48 4.87
N SER A 136 35.11 15.45 3.53
CA SER A 136 35.75 16.47 2.71
C SER A 136 35.16 17.87 2.92
N CYS A 137 33.86 17.96 3.22
CA CYS A 137 33.15 19.23 3.39
C CYS A 137 33.30 19.87 4.79
N ALA A 138 34.09 19.26 5.69
CA ALA A 138 34.10 19.65 7.09
C ALA A 138 34.53 21.11 7.36
N ASN A 139 35.38 21.67 6.50
CA ASN A 139 35.91 23.04 6.65
C ASN A 139 35.35 24.03 5.64
N ASP A 140 34.50 23.56 4.71
CA ASP A 140 34.04 24.30 3.54
C ASP A 140 32.51 24.24 3.42
N SER A 141 31.84 24.28 4.59
CA SER A 141 30.39 24.29 4.74
C SER A 141 29.89 25.65 5.21
N PHE A 142 28.82 26.14 4.59
CA PHE A 142 28.16 27.42 4.89
C PHE A 142 26.71 27.18 5.29
N SER A 143 26.11 28.08 6.08
CA SER A 143 24.71 27.92 6.45
C SER A 143 23.80 27.99 5.23
N LEU A 144 22.73 27.19 5.25
CA LEU A 144 21.76 27.11 4.18
C LEU A 144 20.35 27.20 4.77
N GLU A 145 19.58 28.15 4.25
CA GLU A 145 18.13 28.20 4.41
C GLU A 145 17.51 28.08 3.02
N MET A 146 16.50 27.23 2.88
CA MET A 146 15.80 27.09 1.63
C MET A 146 14.36 26.64 1.85
N PHE A 147 13.52 26.88 0.86
CA PHE A 147 12.24 26.23 0.76
C PHE A 147 12.02 25.76 -0.67
N PHE A 148 11.11 24.83 -0.84
CA PHE A 148 10.55 24.54 -2.14
C PHE A 148 9.10 24.10 -2.05
N TYR A 149 8.43 24.29 -3.17
CA TYR A 149 7.15 23.69 -3.47
C TYR A 149 7.35 22.61 -4.52
N HIS A 150 6.78 21.44 -4.26
CA HIS A 150 6.72 20.35 -5.22
C HIS A 150 5.28 20.15 -5.70
N GLY A 151 5.04 20.33 -6.99
CA GLY A 151 3.69 20.23 -7.55
C GLY A 151 3.14 18.80 -7.55
N SER A 152 1.90 18.66 -7.10
CA SER A 152 1.15 17.40 -7.17
C SER A 152 0.56 17.17 -8.58
N ILE A 153 -0.18 16.08 -8.76
CA ILE A 153 -1.05 15.86 -9.93
C ILE A 153 -2.30 16.77 -9.84
N GLY A 154 -2.73 17.14 -8.63
CA GLY A 154 -3.80 18.11 -8.41
C GLY A 154 -3.34 19.56 -8.55
N PHE A 155 -4.27 20.51 -8.38
CA PHE A 155 -3.98 21.96 -8.35
C PHE A 155 -3.41 22.39 -6.97
N TYR A 156 -2.42 21.66 -6.44
CA TYR A 156 -1.74 22.04 -5.21
C TYR A 156 -0.29 21.54 -5.21
N SER A 157 0.52 22.14 -4.35
CA SER A 157 1.94 21.78 -4.16
C SER A 157 2.25 21.52 -2.69
N PHE A 158 3.18 20.61 -2.44
CA PHE A 158 3.73 20.33 -1.12
C PHE A 158 4.83 21.33 -0.81
N TYR A 159 4.73 21.98 0.34
CA TYR A 159 5.73 22.91 0.86
C TYR A 159 6.70 22.18 1.78
N GLU A 160 7.97 22.40 1.55
CA GLU A 160 9.05 21.94 2.41
C GLU A 160 10.01 23.10 2.68
N GLU A 161 10.25 23.38 3.96
CA GLU A 161 11.29 24.30 4.41
C GLU A 161 12.44 23.50 4.97
N VAL A 162 13.66 23.86 4.57
CA VAL A 162 14.86 23.07 4.81
C VAL A 162 15.95 23.97 5.35
N VAL A 163 16.59 23.50 6.42
CA VAL A 163 17.76 24.11 7.02
C VAL A 163 18.93 23.14 6.93
N GLY A 164 20.14 23.66 6.76
CA GLY A 164 21.30 22.80 6.65
C GLY A 164 22.57 23.54 6.30
N THR A 165 23.39 22.88 5.47
CA THR A 165 24.68 23.39 5.05
C THR A 165 24.92 23.21 3.55
N TYR A 166 25.50 24.20 2.91
CA TYR A 166 26.00 24.13 1.56
C TYR A 166 27.52 23.88 1.56
N CYS A 167 27.99 22.88 0.81
CA CYS A 167 29.42 22.59 0.66
C CYS A 167 29.97 23.17 -0.64
N THR A 168 31.07 23.94 -0.59
CA THR A 168 31.67 24.54 -1.79
C THR A 168 32.54 23.58 -2.61
N ILE A 169 32.94 22.44 -2.05
CA ILE A 169 33.83 21.48 -2.74
C ILE A 169 33.05 20.64 -3.75
N ASP A 170 31.87 20.16 -3.35
CA ASP A 170 31.00 19.34 -4.19
C ASP A 170 29.71 20.07 -4.56
N HIS A 171 29.65 21.38 -4.35
CA HIS A 171 28.50 22.26 -4.59
C HIS A 171 27.11 21.65 -4.27
N THR A 172 27.03 20.94 -3.15
CA THR A 172 25.82 20.25 -2.70
C THR A 172 25.18 20.97 -1.52
N MET A 173 23.86 21.06 -1.55
CA MET A 173 23.03 21.42 -0.41
C MET A 173 22.71 20.16 0.42
N TYR A 174 23.13 20.14 1.68
CA TYR A 174 22.81 19.09 2.65
C TYR A 174 21.86 19.66 3.69
N GLY A 175 20.66 19.09 3.82
CA GLY A 175 19.66 19.67 4.72
C GLY A 175 18.68 18.69 5.31
N VAL A 176 17.98 19.18 6.33
CA VAL A 176 16.85 18.53 6.99
C VAL A 176 15.65 19.45 6.94
N ILE A 177 14.46 18.85 6.91
CA ILE A 177 13.22 19.60 6.90
C ILE A 177 12.94 20.21 8.27
N ASP A 178 12.65 21.49 8.27
CA ASP A 178 12.22 22.28 9.43
C ASP A 178 10.71 22.60 9.37
N GLY A 179 10.18 22.81 8.16
CA GLY A 179 8.78 23.19 7.94
C GLY A 179 8.08 22.35 6.88
N LEU A 180 6.79 22.08 7.07
CA LEU A 180 5.94 21.36 6.12
C LEU A 180 4.61 22.08 5.94
N GLY A 181 4.04 21.96 4.75
CA GLY A 181 2.72 22.49 4.46
C GLY A 181 2.26 22.19 3.05
N THR A 182 1.19 22.83 2.62
CA THR A 182 0.65 22.70 1.25
C THR A 182 0.04 24.01 0.80
N PHE A 183 0.04 24.28 -0.50
CA PHE A 183 -0.61 25.48 -1.06
C PHE A 183 -1.26 25.19 -2.41
N ASP A 184 -2.40 25.82 -2.69
CA ASP A 184 -3.16 25.66 -3.94
C ASP A 184 -2.47 26.40 -5.10
N ILE A 185 -1.33 25.86 -5.55
CA ILE A 185 -0.52 26.39 -6.63
C ILE A 185 0.10 25.23 -7.41
N ASN A 186 0.24 25.36 -8.74
CA ASN A 186 0.95 24.39 -9.57
C ASN A 186 1.32 25.00 -10.94
N GLY A 187 2.11 24.29 -11.74
CA GLY A 187 2.43 24.64 -13.12
C GLY A 187 3.17 25.97 -13.26
N SER A 188 2.74 26.82 -14.19
CA SER A 188 3.39 28.12 -14.43
C SER A 188 3.31 29.05 -13.22
N LEU A 189 2.18 29.04 -12.50
CA LEU A 189 2.01 29.86 -11.29
C LEU A 189 3.03 29.48 -10.22
N LEU A 190 3.32 28.18 -10.09
CA LEU A 190 4.35 27.69 -9.18
C LEU A 190 5.76 28.19 -9.58
N ALA A 191 6.06 28.21 -10.87
CA ALA A 191 7.35 28.70 -11.37
C ALA A 191 7.56 30.21 -11.15
N GLU A 192 6.48 30.98 -11.05
CA GLU A 192 6.48 32.43 -10.86
C GLU A 192 6.25 32.85 -9.40
N ASP A 193 5.96 31.92 -8.50
CA ASP A 193 5.63 32.23 -7.10
C ASP A 193 6.78 32.93 -6.41
N ARG A 194 6.54 34.14 -5.87
CA ARG A 194 7.51 34.95 -5.12
C ARG A 194 7.54 34.66 -3.62
N GLY A 195 6.67 33.78 -3.13
CA GLY A 195 6.46 33.57 -1.70
C GLY A 195 5.49 34.60 -1.11
N SER A 196 5.19 34.47 0.18
CA SER A 196 4.32 35.40 0.91
C SER A 196 4.74 35.48 2.38
N TYR A 197 4.52 36.64 2.97
CA TYR A 197 4.65 36.87 4.40
C TYR A 197 3.43 36.36 5.19
N ASP A 198 2.33 36.05 4.51
CA ASP A 198 1.10 35.53 5.13
C ASP A 198 1.14 34.01 5.26
N TYR A 199 0.26 33.47 6.12
CA TYR A 199 0.02 32.04 6.19
C TYR A 199 -0.59 31.52 4.89
N ARG A 200 -0.10 30.35 4.45
CA ARG A 200 -0.56 29.64 3.27
C ARG A 200 -1.08 28.26 3.66
N HIS A 201 -2.10 27.78 2.95
CA HIS A 201 -2.63 26.42 3.08
C HIS A 201 -3.34 25.99 1.79
N SER A 202 -3.54 24.68 1.61
CA SER A 202 -4.29 24.13 0.48
C SER A 202 -5.67 23.65 0.92
N TYR A 203 -6.72 24.22 0.34
CA TYR A 203 -8.09 23.72 0.51
C TYR A 203 -8.30 22.41 -0.26
N TRP A 204 -7.64 22.26 -1.40
CA TRP A 204 -7.73 21.04 -2.20
C TRP A 204 -7.16 19.84 -1.44
N TYR A 205 -5.93 19.93 -0.96
CA TYR A 205 -5.27 18.89 -0.17
C TYR A 205 -6.07 18.58 1.09
N GLY A 206 -6.49 19.62 1.83
CA GLY A 206 -7.31 19.46 3.03
C GLY A 206 -8.59 18.66 2.75
N THR A 207 -9.29 18.97 1.66
CA THR A 207 -10.55 18.30 1.30
C THR A 207 -10.32 16.87 0.82
N VAL A 208 -9.45 16.65 -0.16
CA VAL A 208 -9.19 15.33 -0.75
C VAL A 208 -8.55 14.39 0.27
N GLY A 209 -7.58 14.89 1.04
CA GLY A 209 -6.94 14.15 2.11
C GLY A 209 -7.93 13.76 3.21
N MET A 210 -8.85 14.65 3.61
CA MET A 210 -9.89 14.34 4.59
C MET A 210 -10.84 13.25 4.09
N VAL A 211 -11.27 13.32 2.82
CA VAL A 211 -12.09 12.26 2.19
C VAL A 211 -11.35 10.92 2.22
N TRP A 212 -10.05 10.92 1.92
CA TRP A 212 -9.23 9.71 1.94
C TRP A 212 -9.08 9.12 3.36
N ILE A 213 -8.82 9.95 4.37
CA ILE A 213 -8.74 9.51 5.77
C ILE A 213 -10.08 8.94 6.25
N ILE A 214 -11.20 9.62 5.98
CA ILE A 214 -12.54 9.13 6.30
C ILE A 214 -12.78 7.77 5.64
N TYR A 215 -12.43 7.63 4.36
CA TYR A 215 -12.57 6.38 3.65
C TYR A 215 -11.76 5.24 4.31
N ARG A 216 -10.48 5.50 4.65
CA ARG A 216 -9.62 4.52 5.34
C ARG A 216 -10.17 4.12 6.70
N VAL A 217 -10.72 5.06 7.48
CA VAL A 217 -11.39 4.78 8.75
C VAL A 217 -12.57 3.82 8.55
N LEU A 218 -13.38 4.03 7.51
CA LEU A 218 -14.51 3.14 7.18
C LEU A 218 -14.03 1.72 6.80
N VAL A 219 -12.95 1.61 6.03
CA VAL A 219 -12.32 0.31 5.69
C VAL A 219 -11.79 -0.40 6.94
N ILE A 220 -11.14 0.32 7.84
CA ILE A 220 -10.61 -0.25 9.08
C ILE A 220 -11.73 -0.68 10.02
N ARG A 221 -12.80 0.12 10.12
CA ARG A 221 -14.00 -0.21 10.89
C ARG A 221 -14.69 -1.46 10.34
N ARG A 222 -14.87 -1.60 9.02
CA ARG A 222 -15.50 -2.82 8.48
C ARG A 222 -14.64 -4.05 8.73
N SER A 223 -13.32 -3.92 8.61
CA SER A 223 -12.38 -5.00 8.90
C SER A 223 -12.42 -5.42 10.37
N TYR A 224 -12.50 -4.45 11.30
CA TYR A 224 -12.68 -4.73 12.73
C TYR A 224 -13.92 -5.60 12.99
N ILE A 225 -15.07 -5.22 12.42
CA ILE A 225 -16.32 -5.96 12.60
C ILE A 225 -16.20 -7.38 12.02
N ALA A 226 -15.62 -7.52 10.83
CA ALA A 226 -15.39 -8.82 10.20
C ALA A 226 -14.46 -9.71 11.05
N CYS A 227 -13.34 -9.17 11.54
CA CYS A 227 -12.39 -9.88 12.41
C CYS A 227 -13.04 -10.31 13.72
N LYS A 228 -13.81 -9.42 14.35
CA LYS A 228 -14.54 -9.73 15.59
C LYS A 228 -15.58 -10.84 15.40
N ARG A 229 -16.39 -10.76 14.33
CA ARG A 229 -17.42 -11.77 14.03
C ARG A 229 -16.81 -13.12 13.66
N TYR A 230 -15.76 -13.12 12.84
CA TYR A 230 -15.08 -14.35 12.45
C TYR A 230 -14.35 -14.99 13.64
N GLY A 231 -13.65 -14.20 14.46
CA GLY A 231 -12.99 -14.69 15.67
C GLY A 231 -13.96 -15.29 16.68
N ARG A 232 -15.09 -14.63 16.96
CA ARG A 232 -16.15 -15.19 17.81
C ARG A 232 -16.67 -16.51 17.29
N ARG A 233 -16.85 -16.62 15.97
CA ARG A 233 -17.33 -17.84 15.33
C ARG A 233 -16.31 -18.98 15.44
N CYS A 234 -15.02 -18.69 15.26
CA CYS A 234 -13.95 -19.65 15.51
C CYS A 234 -13.97 -20.12 16.97
N ASP A 235 -14.03 -19.19 17.92
CA ASP A 235 -14.08 -19.50 19.36
C ASP A 235 -15.33 -20.34 19.72
N GLN A 236 -16.50 -20.03 19.15
CA GLN A 236 -17.75 -20.82 19.33
C GLN A 236 -17.68 -22.24 18.76
N MET A 237 -16.93 -22.45 17.68
CA MET A 237 -16.71 -23.75 17.07
C MET A 237 -15.48 -24.48 17.63
N ASN A 238 -14.84 -23.97 18.69
CA ASN A 238 -13.59 -24.49 19.25
C ASN A 238 -12.45 -24.62 18.22
N GLU A 239 -12.40 -23.69 17.26
CA GLU A 239 -11.41 -23.66 16.20
C GLU A 239 -10.31 -22.65 16.52
N SER A 240 -9.07 -23.12 16.62
CA SER A 240 -7.92 -22.25 16.82
C SER A 240 -7.40 -21.66 15.50
N LEU A 241 -6.99 -20.39 15.54
CA LEU A 241 -6.33 -19.74 14.41
C LEU A 241 -4.83 -19.64 14.63
N ARG A 242 -4.06 -19.98 13.59
CA ARG A 242 -2.62 -19.69 13.56
C ARG A 242 -2.38 -18.23 13.20
N ARG A 243 -1.31 -17.63 13.74
CA ARG A 243 -0.91 -16.23 13.47
C ARG A 243 -0.93 -15.90 11.98
N ARG A 244 -0.40 -16.81 11.15
CA ARG A 244 -0.33 -16.62 9.71
C ARG A 244 -1.71 -16.58 9.03
N THR A 245 -2.61 -17.47 9.43
CA THR A 245 -4.00 -17.52 8.97
C THR A 245 -4.75 -16.24 9.36
N ALA A 246 -4.57 -15.79 10.60
CA ALA A 246 -5.15 -14.54 11.09
C ALA A 246 -4.67 -13.31 10.29
N MET A 247 -3.36 -13.22 10.01
CA MET A 247 -2.80 -12.12 9.20
C MET A 247 -3.38 -12.07 7.78
N VAL A 248 -3.50 -13.23 7.12
CA VAL A 248 -4.11 -13.33 5.77
C VAL A 248 -5.57 -12.87 5.81
N PHE A 249 -6.34 -13.35 6.79
CA PHE A 249 -7.73 -12.94 6.95
C PHE A 249 -7.88 -11.43 7.14
N VAL A 250 -7.07 -10.82 8.00
CA VAL A 250 -7.06 -9.36 8.22
C VAL A 250 -6.74 -8.62 6.91
N HIS A 251 -5.72 -9.06 6.17
CA HIS A 251 -5.34 -8.41 4.91
C HIS A 251 -6.41 -8.50 3.80
N GLU A 252 -7.13 -9.62 3.70
CA GLU A 252 -8.27 -9.75 2.78
C GLU A 252 -9.41 -8.80 3.18
N ASN A 253 -9.70 -8.66 4.48
CA ASN A 253 -10.78 -7.80 4.97
C ASN A 253 -10.42 -6.31 5.01
N MET A 254 -9.13 -5.97 4.93
CA MET A 254 -8.60 -4.61 4.76
C MET A 254 -8.46 -4.17 3.30
N ARG A 255 -8.96 -4.96 2.35
CA ARG A 255 -9.04 -4.59 0.93
C ARG A 255 -9.67 -3.20 0.76
N LEU A 256 -9.19 -2.41 -0.20
CA LEU A 256 -9.74 -1.08 -0.48
C LEU A 256 -11.08 -1.18 -1.21
N SER A 257 -11.20 -1.95 -2.28
CA SER A 257 -12.44 -2.12 -3.04
C SER A 257 -13.44 -3.05 -2.36
N ALA A 258 -14.75 -2.76 -2.51
CA ALA A 258 -15.81 -3.68 -2.11
C ALA A 258 -16.04 -4.79 -3.14
N HIS A 259 -16.69 -5.88 -2.74
CA HIS A 259 -17.13 -6.90 -3.70
C HIS A 259 -18.19 -6.33 -4.65
N GLY A 260 -18.00 -6.57 -5.95
CA GLY A 260 -18.86 -6.00 -6.99
C GLY A 260 -18.52 -4.56 -7.39
N ALA A 261 -17.40 -4.00 -6.92
CA ALA A 261 -16.92 -2.69 -7.39
C ALA A 261 -16.72 -2.69 -8.92
N THR A 262 -17.13 -1.60 -9.58
CA THR A 262 -16.87 -1.33 -11.00
C THR A 262 -15.46 -0.75 -11.18
N ASN A 263 -14.98 -0.66 -12.42
CA ASN A 263 -13.69 -0.03 -12.69
C ASN A 263 -13.72 1.49 -12.45
N TYR A 264 -14.88 2.15 -12.58
CA TYR A 264 -15.02 3.56 -12.19
C TYR A 264 -14.76 3.78 -10.69
N HIS A 265 -15.33 2.91 -9.84
CA HIS A 265 -15.04 2.99 -8.41
C HIS A 265 -13.56 2.72 -8.10
N ARG A 266 -12.93 1.76 -8.79
CA ARG A 266 -11.50 1.47 -8.63
C ARG A 266 -10.62 2.61 -9.10
N LEU A 267 -11.00 3.32 -10.17
CA LEU A 267 -10.29 4.50 -10.66
C LEU A 267 -10.33 5.64 -9.63
N MET A 268 -11.47 5.87 -8.98
CA MET A 268 -11.58 6.86 -7.90
C MET A 268 -10.71 6.48 -6.69
N LEU A 269 -10.68 5.19 -6.31
CA LEU A 269 -9.78 4.72 -5.27
C LEU A 269 -8.30 4.85 -5.65
N LEU A 270 -7.97 4.60 -6.92
CA LEU A 270 -6.62 4.76 -7.44
C LEU A 270 -6.16 6.21 -7.34
N TYR A 271 -7.03 7.17 -7.68
CA TYR A 271 -6.75 8.60 -7.51
C TYR A 271 -6.43 8.94 -6.04
N LEU A 272 -7.33 8.59 -5.11
CA LEU A 272 -7.09 8.85 -3.67
C LEU A 272 -5.83 8.16 -3.13
N LEU A 273 -5.52 6.97 -3.65
CA LEU A 273 -4.30 6.24 -3.29
C LEU A 273 -3.05 6.95 -3.81
N ILE A 274 -3.07 7.49 -5.03
CA ILE A 274 -1.95 8.25 -5.61
C ILE A 274 -1.69 9.52 -4.78
N GLU A 275 -2.74 10.26 -4.40
CA GLU A 275 -2.60 11.42 -3.52
C GLU A 275 -1.97 11.04 -2.15
N GLY A 276 -2.34 9.87 -1.61
CA GLY A 276 -1.70 9.31 -0.43
C GLY A 276 -0.23 8.92 -0.64
N ILE A 277 0.11 8.32 -1.79
CA ILE A 277 1.49 7.97 -2.16
C ILE A 277 2.37 9.22 -2.25
N MET A 278 1.86 10.30 -2.83
CA MET A 278 2.57 11.56 -2.90
C MET A 278 2.86 12.11 -1.51
N SER A 279 1.87 12.12 -0.61
CA SER A 279 2.07 12.56 0.78
C SER A 279 3.14 11.74 1.53
N ASP A 280 3.17 10.42 1.34
CA ASP A 280 4.18 9.54 1.93
C ASP A 280 5.58 9.79 1.34
N LEU A 281 5.67 10.09 0.03
CA LEU A 281 6.93 10.42 -0.63
C LEU A 281 7.56 11.71 -0.07
N PHE A 282 6.77 12.76 0.17
CA PHE A 282 7.28 14.00 0.78
C PHE A 282 7.63 13.79 2.24
N LEU A 283 6.84 13.02 2.98
CA LEU A 283 7.19 12.75 4.38
C LEU A 283 8.45 11.89 4.51
N LEU A 284 8.74 11.05 3.54
CA LEU A 284 9.99 10.31 3.42
C LEU A 284 11.17 11.29 3.25
N VAL A 285 11.03 12.32 2.41
CA VAL A 285 12.02 13.41 2.28
C VAL A 285 12.12 14.24 3.57
N ALA A 286 11.03 14.31 4.34
CA ALA A 286 10.92 15.05 5.60
C ALA A 286 11.36 14.35 6.88
N THR A 287 11.76 13.07 6.80
CA THR A 287 12.10 12.29 7.99
C THR A 287 13.50 11.74 7.88
N ASP A 288 14.28 11.91 8.95
CA ASP A 288 15.62 11.35 9.06
C ASP A 288 15.66 10.19 10.08
N GLY A 289 16.72 9.39 10.01
CA GLY A 289 16.99 8.29 10.94
C GLY A 289 15.96 7.15 10.87
N ILE A 290 15.56 6.61 12.03
CA ILE A 290 14.69 5.43 12.14
C ILE A 290 13.27 5.72 11.62
N PHE A 291 12.81 6.97 11.68
CA PHE A 291 11.49 7.32 11.19
C PHE A 291 11.39 7.29 9.66
N ALA A 292 12.48 7.59 8.94
CA ALA A 292 12.57 7.44 7.49
C ALA A 292 12.24 6.00 7.05
N TRP A 293 12.74 5.00 7.79
CA TRP A 293 12.45 3.59 7.53
C TRP A 293 10.97 3.25 7.59
N PHE A 294 10.23 3.79 8.56
CA PHE A 294 8.79 3.60 8.65
C PHE A 294 8.06 4.22 7.45
N GLN A 295 8.53 5.36 6.94
CA GLN A 295 7.97 5.98 5.74
C GLN A 295 8.24 5.15 4.47
N TYR A 296 9.46 4.65 4.27
CA TYR A 296 9.75 3.74 3.16
C TYR A 296 8.87 2.48 3.18
N ILE A 297 8.58 1.93 4.36
CA ILE A 297 7.65 0.80 4.50
C ILE A 297 6.21 1.20 4.12
N SER A 298 5.72 2.35 4.60
CA SER A 298 4.39 2.87 4.25
C SER A 298 4.25 3.10 2.74
N PHE A 299 5.25 3.74 2.14
CA PHE A 299 5.32 4.01 0.72
C PHE A 299 5.32 2.71 -0.11
N GLY A 300 6.13 1.72 0.26
CA GLY A 300 6.12 0.39 -0.36
C GLY A 300 4.77 -0.32 -0.25
N TYR A 301 4.09 -0.22 0.90
CA TYR A 301 2.75 -0.77 1.10
C TYR A 301 1.70 -0.08 0.20
N ASN A 302 1.75 1.24 0.05
CA ASN A 302 0.83 1.98 -0.82
C ASN A 302 1.10 1.69 -2.31
N LEU A 303 2.37 1.57 -2.74
CA LEU A 303 2.74 1.10 -4.09
C LEU A 303 2.20 -0.31 -4.37
N SER A 304 2.29 -1.22 -3.40
CA SER A 304 1.67 -2.55 -3.47
C SER A 304 0.15 -2.49 -3.60
N GLY A 305 -0.50 -1.59 -2.85
CA GLY A 305 -1.93 -1.28 -2.95
C GLY A 305 -2.33 -0.84 -4.36
N MET A 306 -1.50 0.00 -4.99
CA MET A 306 -1.72 0.50 -6.34
C MET A 306 -1.65 -0.65 -7.36
N LEU A 307 -0.61 -1.49 -7.26
CA LEU A 307 -0.47 -2.68 -8.11
C LEU A 307 -1.68 -3.63 -8.02
N LEU A 308 -2.23 -3.80 -6.82
CA LEU A 308 -3.40 -4.64 -6.61
C LEU A 308 -4.65 -4.05 -7.25
N ILE A 309 -4.93 -2.76 -7.06
CA ILE A 309 -6.09 -2.10 -7.66
C ILE A 309 -6.00 -2.16 -9.19
N LEU A 310 -4.82 -1.89 -9.75
CA LEU A 310 -4.58 -1.98 -11.20
C LEU A 310 -4.82 -3.40 -11.71
N PHE A 311 -4.30 -4.42 -11.02
CA PHE A 311 -4.53 -5.81 -11.41
C PHE A 311 -6.00 -6.22 -11.27
N GLU A 312 -6.70 -5.77 -10.22
CA GLU A 312 -8.15 -5.98 -10.09
C GLU A 312 -8.95 -5.36 -11.25
N MET A 313 -8.55 -4.18 -11.73
CA MET A 313 -9.18 -3.56 -12.90
C MET A 313 -9.00 -4.42 -14.15
N ILE A 314 -7.78 -4.91 -14.40
CA ILE A 314 -7.46 -5.81 -15.52
C ILE A 314 -8.25 -7.12 -15.40
N GLU A 315 -8.30 -7.71 -14.20
CA GLU A 315 -9.05 -8.94 -13.92
C GLU A 315 -10.56 -8.74 -14.17
N ASN A 316 -11.12 -7.59 -13.79
CA ASN A 316 -12.52 -7.24 -14.02
C ASN A 316 -12.85 -7.05 -15.52
N MET A 317 -11.88 -6.61 -16.32
CA MET A 317 -12.03 -6.46 -17.78
C MET A 317 -12.05 -7.81 -18.51
N LYS A 318 -11.67 -8.91 -17.84
CA LYS A 318 -11.61 -10.27 -18.42
C LYS A 318 -10.72 -10.38 -19.66
N TRP A 319 -9.69 -9.53 -19.74
CA TRP A 319 -8.75 -9.51 -20.86
C TRP A 319 -7.75 -10.68 -20.85
N LEU A 320 -7.52 -11.29 -19.69
CA LEU A 320 -6.58 -12.38 -19.52
C LEU A 320 -7.26 -13.74 -19.61
N ARG A 321 -6.66 -14.67 -20.38
CA ARG A 321 -7.04 -16.07 -20.34
C ARG A 321 -6.77 -16.65 -18.95
N GLU A 322 -7.60 -17.57 -18.48
CA GLU A 322 -7.55 -18.11 -17.12
C GLU A 322 -6.16 -18.61 -16.69
N ARG A 323 -5.46 -19.34 -17.57
CA ARG A 323 -4.11 -19.83 -17.29
C ARG A 323 -3.11 -18.69 -17.04
N SER A 324 -3.16 -17.63 -17.85
CA SER A 324 -2.31 -16.44 -17.70
C SER A 324 -2.72 -15.63 -16.47
N ARG A 325 -4.02 -15.49 -16.22
CA ARG A 325 -4.56 -14.83 -15.02
C ARG A 325 -4.02 -15.50 -13.75
N LEU A 326 -4.13 -16.82 -13.65
CA LEU A 326 -3.64 -17.60 -12.50
C LEU A 326 -2.13 -17.52 -12.36
N PHE A 327 -1.38 -17.62 -13.46
CA PHE A 327 0.07 -17.50 -13.46
C PHE A 327 0.52 -16.15 -12.89
N ILE A 328 -0.03 -15.05 -13.41
CA ILE A 328 0.29 -13.69 -12.95
C ILE A 328 -0.13 -13.53 -11.49
N LYS A 329 -1.35 -13.95 -11.11
CA LYS A 329 -1.87 -13.81 -9.75
C LYS A 329 -1.02 -14.57 -8.73
N ARG A 330 -0.63 -15.82 -9.03
CA ARG A 330 0.20 -16.64 -8.12
C ARG A 330 1.64 -16.17 -8.05
N LEU A 331 2.21 -15.70 -9.15
CA LEU A 331 3.61 -15.26 -9.19
C LEU A 331 3.80 -13.90 -8.51
N LEU A 332 2.91 -12.95 -8.77
CA LEU A 332 3.08 -11.55 -8.40
C LEU A 332 2.24 -11.14 -7.18
N PHE A 333 1.12 -11.81 -6.94
CA PHE A 333 0.13 -11.46 -5.92
C PHE A 333 -0.07 -12.63 -4.95
N SER A 334 0.97 -12.91 -4.15
CA SER A 334 0.93 -13.92 -3.10
C SER A 334 1.28 -13.35 -1.73
N TYR A 335 0.64 -13.87 -0.68
CA TYR A 335 0.91 -13.46 0.69
C TYR A 335 2.35 -13.74 1.15
N GLU A 336 2.97 -14.78 0.61
CA GLU A 336 4.37 -15.15 0.90
C GLU A 336 5.41 -14.22 0.31
N SER A 337 5.08 -13.55 -0.81
CA SER A 337 5.98 -12.66 -1.52
C SER A 337 5.73 -11.18 -1.22
N SER A 338 4.47 -10.79 -0.94
CA SER A 338 4.06 -9.38 -0.78
C SER A 338 4.86 -8.64 0.29
N LEU A 339 4.85 -9.15 1.54
CA LEU A 339 5.48 -8.50 2.67
C LEU A 339 6.99 -8.36 2.51
N LEU A 340 7.65 -9.42 2.00
CA LEU A 340 9.09 -9.38 1.78
C LEU A 340 9.45 -8.42 0.64
N GLY A 341 8.64 -8.37 -0.42
CA GLY A 341 8.80 -7.41 -1.51
C GLY A 341 8.71 -5.97 -1.03
N GLU A 342 7.74 -5.67 -0.17
CA GLU A 342 7.56 -4.34 0.43
C GLU A 342 8.75 -3.96 1.34
N LEU A 343 9.19 -4.86 2.23
CA LEU A 343 10.30 -4.61 3.15
C LEU A 343 11.67 -4.47 2.48
N LEU A 344 12.00 -5.36 1.53
CA LEU A 344 13.28 -5.28 0.82
C LEU A 344 13.31 -4.11 -0.15
N SER A 345 12.17 -3.76 -0.76
CA SER A 345 12.08 -2.55 -1.57
C SER A 345 12.29 -1.31 -0.71
N ALA A 346 11.69 -1.24 0.48
CA ALA A 346 11.93 -0.14 1.43
C ALA A 346 13.41 0.04 1.76
N PHE A 347 14.17 -1.06 1.89
CA PHE A 347 15.62 -1.01 2.13
C PHE A 347 16.42 -0.48 0.93
N GLY A 348 16.06 -0.87 -0.28
CA GLY A 348 16.77 -0.45 -1.50
C GLY A 348 16.29 0.87 -2.11
N GLN A 349 15.18 1.44 -1.62
CA GLN A 349 14.50 2.57 -2.25
C GLN A 349 15.37 3.82 -2.36
N ALA A 350 16.09 4.19 -1.30
CA ALA A 350 16.98 5.34 -1.32
C ALA A 350 18.07 5.21 -2.40
N SER A 351 18.71 4.05 -2.48
CA SER A 351 19.75 3.78 -3.49
C SER A 351 19.20 3.79 -4.91
N VAL A 352 18.00 3.23 -5.12
CA VAL A 352 17.34 3.23 -6.43
C VAL A 352 16.99 4.66 -6.86
N LEU A 353 16.44 5.48 -5.97
CA LEU A 353 16.11 6.88 -6.26
C LEU A 353 17.37 7.69 -6.59
N THR A 354 18.42 7.58 -5.78
CA THR A 354 19.72 8.22 -6.04
C THR A 354 20.30 7.77 -7.38
N ALA A 355 20.29 6.48 -7.70
CA ALA A 355 20.78 5.97 -8.98
C ALA A 355 19.97 6.50 -10.17
N LEU A 356 18.65 6.61 -10.04
CA LEU A 356 17.79 7.22 -11.05
C LEU A 356 18.12 8.70 -11.25
N ASN A 357 18.34 9.46 -10.18
CA ASN A 357 18.73 10.86 -10.30
C ASN A 357 20.09 11.04 -10.97
N HIS A 358 21.05 10.14 -10.75
CA HIS A 358 22.34 10.19 -11.46
C HIS A 358 22.30 9.75 -12.94
N SER A 359 21.19 9.18 -13.40
CA SER A 359 20.98 8.79 -14.80
C SER A 359 20.83 10.00 -15.73
N ASP A 360 20.44 9.76 -16.99
CA ASP A 360 20.14 10.81 -17.97
C ASP A 360 19.03 11.78 -17.52
N LEU A 361 18.26 11.43 -16.47
CA LEU A 361 17.33 12.35 -15.82
C LEU A 361 17.99 13.67 -15.42
N LYS A 362 19.27 13.69 -15.03
CA LYS A 362 19.98 14.94 -14.69
C LYS A 362 20.03 15.97 -15.84
N ARG A 363 19.83 15.54 -17.09
CA ARG A 363 19.85 16.40 -18.28
C ARG A 363 18.45 16.86 -18.72
N SER A 364 17.46 16.78 -17.84
CA SER A 364 16.06 17.09 -18.17
C SER A 364 15.72 18.57 -18.28
N GLY A 365 16.58 19.48 -17.83
CA GLY A 365 16.30 20.93 -17.78
C GLY A 365 15.79 21.52 -19.09
N PRO A 366 16.48 21.32 -20.23
CA PRO A 366 16.04 21.82 -21.53
C PRO A 366 14.65 21.30 -21.94
N THR A 367 14.39 20.00 -21.74
CA THR A 367 13.10 19.39 -22.10
C THR A 367 11.96 19.90 -21.23
N ALA A 368 12.20 20.05 -19.92
CA ALA A 368 11.22 20.59 -18.99
C ALA A 368 10.85 22.05 -19.36
N ARG A 369 11.82 22.87 -19.75
CA ARG A 369 11.55 24.23 -20.25
C ARG A 369 10.77 24.24 -21.56
N ALA A 370 11.02 23.29 -22.46
CA ALA A 370 10.35 23.21 -23.75
C ALA A 370 8.88 22.75 -23.66
N VAL A 371 8.54 21.85 -22.74
CA VAL A 371 7.19 21.27 -22.61
C VAL A 371 6.38 21.89 -21.47
N SER A 372 7.05 22.25 -20.38
CA SER A 372 6.57 22.71 -19.05
C SER A 372 7.07 21.80 -17.93
N TYR A 373 7.44 22.41 -16.80
CA TYR A 373 7.85 21.70 -15.59
C TYR A 373 6.77 20.75 -15.08
N TYR A 374 5.49 21.12 -15.20
CA TYR A 374 4.37 20.26 -14.79
C TYR A 374 4.28 18.98 -15.62
N ALA A 375 4.18 19.09 -16.95
CA ALA A 375 4.03 17.93 -17.81
C ALA A 375 5.26 17.01 -17.76
N TRP A 376 6.46 17.59 -17.74
CA TRP A 376 7.69 16.82 -17.60
C TRP A 376 7.84 16.20 -16.20
N GLY A 377 7.36 16.87 -15.16
CA GLY A 377 7.23 16.35 -13.81
C GLY A 377 6.43 15.05 -13.76
N LEU A 378 5.30 14.96 -14.47
CA LEU A 378 4.50 13.73 -14.55
C LEU A 378 5.29 12.57 -15.18
N VAL A 379 6.11 12.86 -16.19
CA VAL A 379 6.99 11.86 -16.81
C VAL A 379 8.05 11.38 -15.83
N GLY A 380 8.73 12.30 -15.12
CA GLY A 380 9.74 11.97 -14.13
C GLY A 380 9.19 11.13 -12.97
N HIS A 381 8.03 11.50 -12.42
CA HIS A 381 7.35 10.70 -11.41
C HIS A 381 6.95 9.32 -11.93
N SER A 382 6.47 9.23 -13.18
CA SER A 382 6.14 7.94 -13.79
C SER A 382 7.38 7.05 -13.90
N VAL A 383 8.54 7.59 -14.26
CA VAL A 383 9.81 6.84 -14.28
C VAL A 383 10.17 6.32 -12.89
N ILE A 384 10.08 7.15 -11.85
CA ILE A 384 10.31 6.71 -10.46
C ILE A 384 9.35 5.57 -10.09
N VAL A 385 8.05 5.80 -10.24
CA VAL A 385 7.02 4.85 -9.82
C VAL A 385 7.17 3.52 -10.54
N LEU A 386 7.41 3.53 -11.86
CA LEU A 386 7.64 2.32 -12.64
C LEU A 386 8.92 1.58 -12.21
N SER A 387 10.00 2.31 -11.91
CA SER A 387 11.26 1.72 -11.46
C SER A 387 11.11 1.03 -10.11
N LEU A 388 10.43 1.69 -9.17
CA LEU A 388 10.16 1.17 -7.83
C LEU A 388 9.22 -0.04 -7.87
N ILE A 389 8.17 0.03 -8.69
CA ILE A 389 7.30 -1.12 -8.97
C ILE A 389 8.13 -2.26 -9.55
N GLY A 390 8.98 -2.01 -10.55
CA GLY A 390 9.84 -3.02 -11.16
C GLY A 390 10.70 -3.74 -10.12
N CYS A 391 11.26 -2.99 -9.15
CA CYS A 391 12.00 -3.54 -8.03
C CYS A 391 11.12 -4.45 -7.14
N ILE A 392 9.96 -3.95 -6.67
CA ILE A 392 9.01 -4.72 -5.84
C ILE A 392 8.61 -6.02 -6.55
N MET A 393 8.26 -5.92 -7.83
CA MET A 393 7.82 -7.06 -8.62
C MET A 393 8.93 -8.09 -8.81
N SER A 394 10.17 -7.64 -9.04
CA SER A 394 11.33 -8.53 -9.16
C SER A 394 11.57 -9.32 -7.86
N VAL A 395 11.53 -8.66 -6.71
CA VAL A 395 11.65 -9.32 -5.40
C VAL A 395 10.50 -10.31 -5.20
N ARG A 396 9.27 -9.94 -5.56
CA ARG A 396 8.10 -10.83 -5.43
C ARG A 396 8.22 -12.07 -6.29
N VAL A 397 8.67 -11.94 -7.54
CA VAL A 397 8.92 -13.06 -8.46
C VAL A 397 9.94 -14.02 -7.87
N VAL A 398 11.12 -13.52 -7.47
CA VAL A 398 12.20 -14.34 -6.90
C VAL A 398 11.72 -15.07 -5.64
N ARG A 399 11.00 -14.37 -4.76
CA ARG A 399 10.46 -14.97 -3.54
C ARG A 399 9.40 -16.02 -3.82
N ALA A 400 8.46 -15.75 -4.71
CA ALA A 400 7.40 -16.70 -5.08
C ALA A 400 8.00 -17.96 -5.69
N VAL A 401 8.93 -17.83 -6.65
CA VAL A 401 9.61 -18.96 -7.29
C VAL A 401 10.39 -19.79 -6.26
N THR A 402 11.14 -19.13 -5.38
CA THR A 402 11.90 -19.80 -4.32
C THR A 402 10.97 -20.53 -3.34
N CYS A 403 9.86 -19.91 -2.96
CA CYS A 403 8.87 -20.50 -2.06
C CYS A 403 8.22 -21.76 -2.67
N VAL A 404 7.78 -21.66 -3.93
CA VAL A 404 7.18 -22.78 -4.65
C VAL A 404 8.19 -23.91 -4.85
N ARG A 405 9.41 -23.59 -5.28
CA ARG A 405 10.49 -24.59 -5.46
C ARG A 405 10.78 -25.34 -4.16
N ARG A 406 10.93 -24.62 -3.04
CA ARG A 406 11.24 -25.23 -1.74
C ARG A 406 10.11 -26.12 -1.22
N LYS A 407 8.85 -25.74 -1.44
CA LYS A 407 7.71 -26.46 -0.87
C LYS A 407 7.16 -27.58 -1.76
N HIS A 408 7.15 -27.35 -3.07
CA HIS A 408 6.45 -28.22 -4.03
C HIS A 408 7.40 -28.84 -5.07
N GLY A 409 8.66 -28.42 -5.12
CA GLY A 409 9.65 -28.85 -6.11
C GLY A 409 9.39 -28.28 -7.51
N GLN A 410 8.24 -28.59 -8.09
CA GLN A 410 7.85 -28.18 -9.43
C GLN A 410 7.19 -26.79 -9.46
N ILE A 411 7.91 -25.81 -10.00
CA ILE A 411 7.46 -24.41 -10.05
C ILE A 411 6.26 -24.24 -11.00
N TRP A 412 6.40 -24.72 -12.23
CA TRP A 412 5.42 -24.50 -13.30
C TRP A 412 4.05 -25.11 -13.01
N SER A 413 4.01 -26.26 -12.31
CA SER A 413 2.75 -26.95 -12.01
C SER A 413 1.89 -26.13 -11.04
N ILE A 414 2.48 -25.60 -9.96
CA ILE A 414 1.76 -24.73 -9.00
C ILE A 414 1.35 -23.41 -9.65
N LEU A 415 2.20 -22.81 -10.49
CA LEU A 415 1.87 -21.49 -11.06
C LEU A 415 0.80 -21.56 -12.16
N THR A 416 0.65 -22.69 -12.86
CA THR A 416 -0.24 -22.76 -14.04
C THR A 416 -1.41 -23.73 -13.91
N ALA A 417 -1.38 -24.68 -12.97
CA ALA A 417 -2.45 -25.67 -12.86
C ALA A 417 -3.80 -25.03 -12.45
N PRO A 418 -4.93 -25.46 -13.02
CA PRO A 418 -6.23 -24.93 -12.66
C PRO A 418 -6.58 -25.29 -11.20
N CYS A 419 -7.28 -24.38 -10.53
CA CYS A 419 -7.88 -24.63 -9.23
C CYS A 419 -9.25 -23.94 -9.20
N CYS A 420 -10.32 -24.72 -9.12
CA CYS A 420 -11.68 -24.21 -9.19
C CYS A 420 -12.02 -23.23 -8.05
N VAL A 421 -11.33 -23.32 -6.90
CA VAL A 421 -11.45 -22.34 -5.80
C VAL A 421 -10.91 -20.97 -6.22
N ASP A 422 -9.74 -20.90 -6.88
CA ASP A 422 -9.20 -19.63 -7.40
C ASP A 422 -10.10 -19.02 -8.48
N SER A 423 -10.73 -19.86 -9.32
CA SER A 423 -11.69 -19.42 -10.33
C SER A 423 -13.00 -18.92 -9.70
N THR A 424 -13.50 -19.59 -8.66
CA THR A 424 -14.74 -19.22 -7.95
C THR A 424 -14.55 -17.93 -7.14
N LEU A 425 -13.42 -17.79 -6.45
CA LEU A 425 -13.03 -16.55 -5.77
C LEU A 425 -12.85 -15.42 -6.78
N GLY A 426 -12.12 -15.67 -7.87
CA GLY A 426 -11.86 -14.69 -8.92
C GLY A 426 -11.35 -13.36 -8.34
N ILE A 427 -12.03 -12.27 -8.69
CA ILE A 427 -11.71 -10.92 -8.20
C ILE A 427 -12.02 -10.72 -6.71
N ARG A 428 -12.79 -11.60 -6.06
CA ARG A 428 -13.13 -11.47 -4.62
C ARG A 428 -11.93 -11.72 -3.71
N ASN A 429 -10.96 -12.49 -4.18
CA ASN A 429 -9.70 -12.70 -3.48
C ASN A 429 -8.65 -11.66 -3.93
N LYS A 430 -7.97 -11.06 -2.94
CA LYS A 430 -6.91 -10.08 -3.15
C LYS A 430 -5.59 -10.76 -3.58
N MET A 431 -5.16 -11.79 -2.85
CA MET A 431 -3.92 -12.52 -3.14
C MET A 431 -4.06 -14.03 -2.89
N THR A 432 -3.22 -14.80 -3.58
CA THR A 432 -3.13 -16.25 -3.37
C THR A 432 -2.23 -16.61 -2.19
N MET A 433 -2.40 -17.82 -1.66
CA MET A 433 -1.54 -18.38 -0.61
C MET A 433 -0.79 -19.59 -1.18
N LEU A 434 0.42 -19.38 -1.68
CA LEU A 434 1.20 -20.39 -2.42
C LEU A 434 1.48 -21.65 -1.60
N THR A 435 1.72 -21.46 -0.31
CA THR A 435 1.94 -22.57 0.62
C THR A 435 0.64 -23.21 1.11
N GLY A 436 -0.50 -22.60 0.80
CA GLY A 436 -1.84 -23.13 1.07
C GLY A 436 -2.23 -24.26 0.12
N TYR A 437 -1.54 -24.42 -1.01
CA TYR A 437 -1.82 -25.48 -1.98
C TYR A 437 -1.31 -26.86 -1.53
N CYS A 438 -1.93 -27.90 -2.07
CA CYS A 438 -1.50 -29.30 -2.07
C CYS A 438 -2.02 -30.05 -3.30
N TRP A 439 -1.39 -31.17 -3.63
CA TRP A 439 -1.83 -32.07 -4.69
C TRP A 439 -2.65 -33.22 -4.11
N ILE A 440 -3.84 -33.45 -4.67
CA ILE A 440 -4.73 -34.57 -4.32
C ILE A 440 -5.22 -35.22 -5.60
N GLU A 441 -4.82 -36.48 -5.83
CA GLU A 441 -5.17 -37.25 -7.04
C GLU A 441 -4.87 -36.46 -8.32
N GLY A 442 -3.66 -35.92 -8.43
CA GLY A 442 -3.22 -35.12 -9.60
C GLY A 442 -3.88 -33.74 -9.74
N SER A 443 -4.72 -33.32 -8.80
CA SER A 443 -5.43 -32.04 -8.83
C SER A 443 -4.90 -31.05 -7.79
N LEU A 444 -4.71 -29.80 -8.20
CA LEU A 444 -4.25 -28.73 -7.32
C LEU A 444 -5.40 -28.21 -6.43
N CYS A 445 -5.27 -28.37 -5.12
CA CYS A 445 -6.27 -28.03 -4.12
C CYS A 445 -5.71 -27.08 -3.05
N TYR A 446 -6.58 -26.31 -2.40
CA TYR A 446 -6.26 -25.59 -1.16
C TYR A 446 -6.52 -26.45 0.05
N LYS A 447 -5.59 -26.40 1.01
CA LYS A 447 -5.74 -27.02 2.33
C LYS A 447 -6.84 -26.32 3.15
N PRO A 448 -7.49 -27.02 4.11
CA PRO A 448 -8.43 -26.43 5.06
C PRO A 448 -7.93 -25.14 5.73
N ASP A 449 -6.69 -25.12 6.20
CA ASP A 449 -6.08 -23.93 6.82
C ASP A 449 -6.06 -22.70 5.90
N ALA A 450 -5.89 -22.90 4.58
CA ALA A 450 -5.89 -21.82 3.61
C ALA A 450 -7.31 -21.35 3.28
N LEU A 451 -8.26 -22.28 3.19
CA LEU A 451 -9.68 -21.93 3.06
C LEU A 451 -10.15 -21.08 4.25
N LYS A 452 -9.76 -21.50 5.47
CA LYS A 452 -9.96 -20.72 6.71
C LYS A 452 -9.29 -19.35 6.63
N ALA A 453 -8.04 -19.26 6.13
CA ALA A 453 -7.33 -17.99 5.99
C ALA A 453 -8.07 -16.98 5.10
N PHE A 454 -8.72 -17.44 4.03
CA PHE A 454 -9.55 -16.60 3.16
C PHE A 454 -10.94 -16.30 3.73
N GLY A 455 -11.29 -16.86 4.90
CA GLY A 455 -12.61 -16.70 5.50
C GLY A 455 -13.71 -17.50 4.80
N LEU A 456 -13.35 -18.56 4.07
CA LEU A 456 -14.30 -19.45 3.40
C LEU A 456 -14.94 -20.39 4.42
N LEU A 457 -16.26 -20.54 4.31
CA LEU A 457 -17.09 -21.38 5.18
C LEU A 457 -17.86 -22.41 4.35
N LYS A 458 -18.07 -23.59 4.93
CA LYS A 458 -18.98 -24.61 4.43
C LYS A 458 -20.39 -24.25 4.88
N VAL A 459 -21.36 -24.38 3.96
CA VAL A 459 -22.79 -24.30 4.27
C VAL A 459 -23.42 -25.61 3.81
N GLU A 460 -24.15 -26.27 4.69
CA GLU A 460 -24.89 -27.50 4.38
C GLU A 460 -26.38 -27.21 4.53
N GLU A 461 -27.13 -27.45 3.47
CA GLU A 461 -28.59 -27.25 3.45
C GLU A 461 -29.33 -28.54 3.81
N ASP A 462 -30.64 -28.44 4.04
CA ASP A 462 -31.46 -29.54 4.55
C ASP A 462 -31.50 -30.76 3.61
N ASP A 463 -31.23 -30.55 2.31
CA ASP A 463 -31.12 -31.60 1.29
C ASP A 463 -29.73 -32.28 1.25
N GLY A 464 -28.82 -31.90 2.16
CA GLY A 464 -27.43 -32.36 2.22
C GLY A 464 -26.52 -31.72 1.17
N ALA A 465 -27.00 -30.74 0.40
CA ALA A 465 -26.19 -30.04 -0.57
C ALA A 465 -25.17 -29.13 0.14
N GLU A 466 -23.90 -29.27 -0.27
CA GLU A 466 -22.82 -28.45 0.27
C GLU A 466 -22.51 -27.24 -0.62
N PHE A 467 -22.28 -26.11 0.04
CA PHE A 467 -21.95 -24.86 -0.59
C PHE A 467 -20.74 -24.19 0.07
N MET A 468 -20.05 -23.37 -0.72
CA MET A 468 -18.98 -22.51 -0.28
C MET A 468 -19.52 -21.09 -0.12
N ALA A 469 -19.38 -20.54 1.08
CA ALA A 469 -19.82 -19.19 1.41
C ALA A 469 -18.65 -18.30 1.85
N LEU A 470 -18.81 -17.00 1.63
CA LEU A 470 -17.92 -15.97 2.15
C LEU A 470 -18.70 -14.76 2.64
N ARG A 471 -18.05 -13.94 3.46
CA ARG A 471 -18.63 -12.68 3.93
C ARG A 471 -18.42 -11.60 2.88
N LYS A 472 -19.52 -11.06 2.35
CA LYS A 472 -19.48 -10.02 1.32
C LYS A 472 -19.08 -8.68 1.94
N LEU A 473 -17.89 -8.21 1.58
CA LEU A 473 -17.45 -6.83 1.82
C LEU A 473 -18.29 -5.82 1.01
N HIS A 474 -18.99 -4.93 1.71
CA HIS A 474 -19.65 -3.76 1.15
C HIS A 474 -18.80 -2.49 1.36
N TRP A 475 -19.15 -1.41 0.65
CA TRP A 475 -18.43 -0.14 0.72
C TRP A 475 -18.40 0.45 2.13
N PHE A 476 -19.58 0.74 2.70
CA PHE A 476 -19.70 1.50 3.95
C PHE A 476 -20.47 0.74 5.05
N LYS A 477 -21.39 -0.14 4.64
CA LYS A 477 -22.24 -0.90 5.57
C LYS A 477 -21.58 -2.23 5.90
N VAL A 478 -21.90 -2.77 7.08
CA VAL A 478 -21.56 -4.15 7.45
C VAL A 478 -22.86 -4.83 7.90
N PRO A 479 -23.68 -5.31 6.94
CA PRO A 479 -24.94 -5.97 7.24
C PRO A 479 -24.74 -7.14 8.21
N THR A 480 -25.75 -7.49 8.98
CA THR A 480 -25.72 -8.70 9.82
C THR A 480 -25.69 -9.95 8.93
N ASP A 481 -26.50 -9.94 7.87
CA ASP A 481 -26.66 -11.02 6.89
C ASP A 481 -25.84 -10.74 5.62
N ASP A 482 -24.53 -10.68 5.78
CA ASP A 482 -23.55 -10.46 4.71
C ASP A 482 -22.86 -11.78 4.27
N LEU A 483 -23.25 -12.93 4.84
CA LEU A 483 -22.73 -14.23 4.43
C LEU A 483 -23.48 -14.70 3.17
N VAL A 484 -22.74 -14.87 2.08
CA VAL A 484 -23.29 -15.23 0.78
C VAL A 484 -22.65 -16.50 0.25
N VAL A 485 -23.48 -17.37 -0.32
CA VAL A 485 -23.05 -18.55 -1.08
C VAL A 485 -22.48 -18.08 -2.42
N ILE A 486 -21.32 -18.61 -2.80
CA ILE A 486 -20.62 -18.25 -4.04
C ILE A 486 -20.29 -19.45 -4.95
N GLY A 487 -20.39 -20.68 -4.44
CA GLY A 487 -20.23 -21.88 -5.26
C GLY A 487 -20.83 -23.12 -4.61
N SER A 488 -21.27 -24.07 -5.44
CA SER A 488 -21.68 -25.40 -5.01
C SER A 488 -20.46 -26.32 -4.89
N VAL A 489 -20.43 -27.17 -3.87
CA VAL A 489 -19.33 -28.07 -3.59
C VAL A 489 -19.75 -29.50 -3.89
N THR A 490 -19.04 -30.15 -4.81
CA THR A 490 -19.24 -31.56 -5.14
C THR A 490 -17.92 -32.29 -4.91
N LYS A 491 -17.86 -33.12 -3.87
CA LYS A 491 -16.64 -33.79 -3.40
C LYS A 491 -15.53 -32.76 -3.08
N LYS A 492 -14.54 -32.63 -3.95
CA LYS A 492 -13.44 -31.66 -3.82
C LYS A 492 -13.57 -30.46 -4.77
N TYR A 493 -14.50 -30.51 -5.71
CA TYR A 493 -14.67 -29.48 -6.73
C TYR A 493 -15.66 -28.41 -6.28
N VAL A 494 -15.41 -27.18 -6.73
CA VAL A 494 -16.27 -26.03 -6.46
C VAL A 494 -16.69 -25.43 -7.78
N GLN A 495 -18.00 -25.32 -8.00
CA GLN A 495 -18.57 -24.71 -9.19
C GLN A 495 -19.24 -23.39 -8.81
N THR A 496 -18.91 -22.31 -9.52
CA THR A 496 -19.51 -21.00 -9.30
C THR A 496 -21.03 -21.05 -9.48
N CYS A 497 -21.79 -20.49 -8.54
CA CYS A 497 -23.24 -20.38 -8.60
C CYS A 497 -23.69 -18.91 -8.48
N SER A 498 -25.00 -18.66 -8.64
CA SER A 498 -25.58 -17.35 -8.36
C SER A 498 -25.44 -17.00 -6.88
N GLU A 499 -25.01 -15.77 -6.59
CA GLU A 499 -24.91 -15.30 -5.21
C GLU A 499 -26.29 -15.31 -4.54
N ARG A 500 -26.37 -15.90 -3.35
CA ARG A 500 -27.59 -15.93 -2.54
C ARG A 500 -27.27 -15.93 -1.04
N PRO A 501 -28.21 -15.49 -0.18
CA PRO A 501 -28.06 -15.60 1.27
C PRO A 501 -27.89 -17.05 1.72
N CYS A 502 -27.23 -17.24 2.86
CA CYS A 502 -27.07 -18.56 3.47
C CYS A 502 -28.31 -18.95 4.26
N THR A 503 -28.86 -20.14 3.97
CA THR A 503 -30.04 -20.71 4.64
C THR A 503 -29.71 -21.97 5.45
N GLY A 504 -28.53 -22.54 5.29
CA GLY A 504 -28.11 -23.80 5.93
C GLY A 504 -27.18 -23.66 7.14
N VAL A 505 -26.75 -24.79 7.68
CA VAL A 505 -25.81 -24.89 8.81
C VAL A 505 -24.41 -24.51 8.34
N VAL A 506 -23.76 -23.61 9.08
CA VAL A 506 -22.44 -23.07 8.74
C VAL A 506 -21.35 -23.77 9.55
N SER A 507 -20.34 -24.30 8.86
CA SER A 507 -19.17 -24.95 9.46
C SER A 507 -17.88 -24.63 8.68
N PHE A 508 -16.75 -25.20 9.08
CA PHE A 508 -15.51 -25.13 8.33
C PHE A 508 -15.32 -26.36 7.44
N PHE A 509 -14.58 -26.19 6.34
CA PHE A 509 -14.13 -27.33 5.56
C PHE A 509 -13.04 -28.10 6.32
N ASP A 510 -13.25 -29.40 6.46
CA ASP A 510 -12.32 -30.39 6.99
C ASP A 510 -11.42 -30.98 5.89
N ARG A 511 -11.89 -30.93 4.63
CA ARG A 511 -11.20 -31.42 3.44
C ARG A 511 -10.64 -30.30 2.56
N SER A 512 -9.69 -30.69 1.72
CA SER A 512 -9.11 -29.78 0.72
C SER A 512 -10.01 -29.66 -0.50
N LEU A 513 -10.10 -28.45 -1.07
CA LEU A 513 -10.95 -28.16 -2.24
C LEU A 513 -10.11 -27.63 -3.41
N GLY A 514 -10.43 -28.05 -4.62
CA GLY A 514 -9.78 -27.59 -5.85
C GLY A 514 -9.90 -28.56 -7.01
N GLY A 515 -8.91 -28.53 -7.89
CA GLY A 515 -8.90 -29.24 -9.17
C GLY A 515 -9.47 -28.44 -10.34
N PRO A 516 -9.48 -29.01 -11.55
CA PRO A 516 -10.07 -28.38 -12.72
C PRO A 516 -11.60 -28.23 -12.55
N LEU A 517 -12.18 -27.20 -13.16
CA LEU A 517 -13.64 -27.11 -13.30
C LEU A 517 -14.13 -28.34 -14.10
N GLU A 518 -15.12 -29.06 -13.56
CA GLU A 518 -15.81 -30.11 -14.33
C GLU A 518 -16.45 -29.46 -15.57
N GLY A 519 -16.04 -29.89 -16.77
CA GLY A 519 -16.61 -29.39 -18.03
C GLY A 519 -15.69 -28.59 -18.95
N GLY A 520 -14.35 -28.73 -18.85
CA GLY A 520 -13.36 -28.12 -19.75
C GLY A 520 -13.46 -28.45 -21.26
N SER A 521 -14.57 -29.00 -21.75
CA SER A 521 -14.83 -29.25 -23.19
C SER A 521 -16.28 -29.01 -23.66
N ARG A 522 -17.20 -28.47 -22.84
CA ARG A 522 -18.53 -28.08 -23.35
C ARG A 522 -18.88 -26.66 -22.92
N ARG A 523 -19.01 -25.78 -23.91
CA ARG A 523 -19.65 -24.46 -23.80
C ARG A 523 -20.89 -24.60 -22.93
N VAL A 524 -20.90 -23.91 -21.79
CA VAL A 524 -22.06 -23.77 -20.93
C VAL A 524 -23.15 -23.05 -21.73
N ARG A 525 -24.08 -23.81 -22.30
CA ARG A 525 -25.43 -23.30 -22.59
C ARG A 525 -26.07 -23.07 -21.23
N SER A 526 -26.42 -21.82 -20.94
CA SER A 526 -27.25 -21.48 -19.79
C SER A 526 -28.49 -22.38 -19.78
N VAL A 527 -28.59 -23.27 -18.81
CA VAL A 527 -29.86 -23.94 -18.52
C VAL A 527 -30.72 -22.91 -17.81
N ARG A 528 -31.53 -22.20 -18.59
CA ARG A 528 -32.63 -21.38 -18.09
C ARG A 528 -33.68 -22.35 -17.60
N ALA A 529 -33.67 -22.68 -16.31
CA ALA A 529 -34.81 -23.33 -15.67
C ALA A 529 -36.00 -22.37 -15.81
N LYS A 530 -36.94 -22.69 -16.70
CA LYS A 530 -38.26 -22.04 -16.74
C LYS A 530 -39.01 -22.55 -15.52
N ASN A 531 -39.01 -21.78 -14.43
CA ASN A 531 -40.05 -21.94 -13.42
C ASN A 531 -41.37 -21.59 -14.10
N LYS A 532 -42.20 -22.61 -14.37
CA LYS A 532 -43.62 -22.43 -14.67
C LYS A 532 -44.24 -21.87 -13.40
N ILE A 533 -44.55 -20.58 -13.41
CA ILE A 533 -45.45 -19.96 -12.44
C ILE A 533 -46.83 -20.54 -12.73
N LEU A 534 -47.35 -21.35 -11.82
CA LEU A 534 -48.76 -21.73 -11.76
C LEU A 534 -49.54 -20.46 -11.40
N VAL A 535 -50.24 -19.90 -12.38
CA VAL A 535 -51.22 -18.83 -12.18
C VAL A 535 -52.47 -19.48 -11.61
N PHE A 536 -52.79 -19.18 -10.36
CA PHE A 536 -54.10 -19.48 -9.78
C PHE A 536 -55.13 -18.47 -10.32
N PRO A 537 -56.36 -18.88 -10.62
CA PRO A 537 -57.40 -17.98 -11.14
C PRO A 537 -57.87 -17.03 -10.03
N SER A 538 -57.91 -15.74 -10.37
CA SER A 538 -58.53 -14.68 -9.57
C SER A 538 -60.04 -14.89 -9.53
N HIS A 539 -60.59 -15.03 -8.32
CA HIS A 539 -62.02 -14.91 -8.09
C HIS A 539 -62.46 -13.46 -8.31
N ASP A 540 -63.44 -13.29 -9.19
CA ASP A 540 -64.25 -12.09 -9.34
C ASP A 540 -64.94 -11.75 -8.00
N VAL A 541 -64.79 -10.49 -7.56
CA VAL A 541 -65.67 -9.90 -6.55
C VAL A 541 -66.43 -8.77 -7.24
N VAL A 542 -67.71 -9.02 -7.46
CA VAL A 542 -68.72 -8.07 -7.90
C VAL A 542 -69.52 -7.61 -6.67
N LYS A 543 -69.62 -6.27 -6.52
CA LYS A 543 -70.63 -5.46 -5.79
C LYS A 543 -70.66 -5.56 -4.25
N GLU A 544 -70.52 -4.42 -3.58
CA GLU A 544 -71.54 -3.35 -3.51
C GLU A 544 -70.91 -1.97 -3.74
#